data_AF-U1PRZ5-F1
#
_entry.id   AF-U1PRZ5-F1
#
_cell.length_a   1.000
_cell.length_b   1.000
_cell.length_c   1.000
_cell.angle_alpha   90.00
_cell.angle_beta   90.00
_cell.angle_gamma   90.00
#
_symmetry.space_group_name_H-M   'P 1'
#
loop_
_entity.id
_entity.type
_entity.pdbx_description
1 polymer ?
#
loop_
_entity_poly.entity_id
_entity_poly.type
_entity_poly.pdbx_seq_one_letter_code
_entity_poly.pdbx_strand_id
1 'polypeptide(L)'
;MKIAPGTTVEFVWDSNNHNIIPESQPDGANWEGHETLENAGFTYSHTFETLGEYEYFCQPHQTTGMVASIEVVENPNAGGGGGGGGGGEKELHSLGVPIQAHWVGAATILGIVVTVIFTFYVLKYGESAHTGTGRN
;
A
#
# COMPACT_ATOMS: atom_id res chain seq x y z
N MET A 1 -6.51 -4.56 7.86
CA MET A 1 -7.42 -4.19 6.73
C MET A 1 -8.34 -3.08 7.21
N LYS A 2 -8.72 -2.08 6.40
CA LYS A 2 -9.64 -1.01 6.81
C LYS A 2 -11.00 -1.16 6.13
N ILE A 3 -12.09 -1.09 6.87
CA ILE A 3 -13.47 -1.20 6.36
C ILE A 3 -14.38 -0.15 6.99
N ALA A 4 -15.52 0.13 6.36
CA ALA A 4 -16.55 0.98 6.93
C ALA A 4 -17.47 0.17 7.86
N PRO A 5 -18.11 0.79 8.87
CA PRO A 5 -19.19 0.18 9.63
C PRO A 5 -20.28 -0.41 8.71
N GLY A 6 -20.83 -1.56 9.09
CA GLY A 6 -21.81 -2.31 8.31
C GLY A 6 -21.20 -3.13 7.16
N THR A 7 -19.87 -3.18 7.03
CA THR A 7 -19.22 -4.04 6.04
C THR A 7 -19.28 -5.50 6.47
N THR A 8 -19.84 -6.35 5.63
CA THR A 8 -19.75 -7.81 5.76
C THR A 8 -18.43 -8.31 5.19
N VAL A 9 -17.64 -8.99 6.01
CA VAL A 9 -16.42 -9.70 5.61
C VAL A 9 -16.75 -11.19 5.53
N GLU A 10 -16.42 -11.79 4.40
CA GLU A 10 -16.43 -13.24 4.21
C GLU A 10 -15.02 -13.79 4.45
N PHE A 11 -14.92 -14.73 5.38
CA PHE A 11 -13.73 -15.51 5.64
C PHE A 11 -13.84 -16.82 4.85
N VAL A 12 -12.85 -17.10 4.02
CA VAL A 12 -12.82 -18.29 3.16
C VAL A 12 -11.66 -19.18 3.59
N TRP A 13 -11.96 -20.44 3.90
CA TRP A 13 -10.94 -21.44 4.20
C TRP A 13 -10.41 -21.99 2.87
N ASP A 14 -9.26 -21.48 2.45
CA ASP A 14 -8.57 -21.96 1.23
C ASP A 14 -7.72 -23.22 1.51
N SER A 15 -7.52 -23.57 2.79
CA SER A 15 -6.83 -24.78 3.21
C SER A 15 -7.40 -25.36 4.51
N ASN A 16 -6.88 -26.50 4.94
CA ASN A 16 -7.42 -27.28 6.06
C ASN A 16 -6.93 -26.80 7.43
N ASN A 17 -7.73 -27.10 8.46
CA ASN A 17 -7.42 -26.92 9.89
C ASN A 17 -7.20 -25.46 10.32
N HIS A 18 -8.13 -24.57 9.97
CA HIS A 18 -8.09 -23.18 10.45
C HIS A 18 -9.31 -22.81 11.26
N ASN A 19 -9.16 -21.80 12.12
CA ASN A 19 -10.25 -21.16 12.85
C ASN A 19 -9.97 -19.65 12.99
N ILE A 20 -10.89 -18.92 13.60
CA ILE A 20 -10.80 -17.47 13.81
C ILE A 20 -11.11 -17.20 15.28
N ILE A 21 -10.10 -16.85 16.07
CA ILE A 21 -10.22 -16.52 17.48
C ILE A 21 -9.94 -15.03 17.65
N PRO A 22 -10.91 -14.24 18.16
CA PRO A 22 -10.67 -12.85 18.52
C PRO A 22 -9.61 -12.75 19.64
N GLU A 23 -8.60 -11.91 19.44
CA GLU A 23 -7.59 -11.57 20.43
C GLU A 23 -7.96 -10.29 21.18
N SER A 24 -8.37 -9.27 20.42
CA SER A 24 -8.86 -8.01 20.95
C SER A 24 -9.96 -7.46 20.03
N GLN A 25 -10.90 -6.72 20.60
CA GLN A 25 -12.00 -6.11 19.86
C GLN A 25 -12.54 -4.89 20.61
N PRO A 26 -13.27 -3.99 19.95
CA PRO A 26 -13.89 -2.84 20.59
C PRO A 26 -14.96 -3.26 21.60
N ASP A 27 -15.13 -2.45 22.65
CA ASP A 27 -16.17 -2.68 23.65
C ASP A 27 -17.57 -2.72 23.00
N GLY A 28 -18.35 -3.75 23.33
CA GLY A 28 -19.70 -3.94 22.82
C GLY A 28 -19.80 -4.55 21.41
N ALA A 29 -18.67 -4.83 20.74
CA ALA A 29 -18.66 -5.48 19.45
C ALA A 29 -19.16 -6.94 19.50
N ASN A 30 -18.87 -7.65 20.61
CA ASN A 30 -19.32 -9.02 20.87
C ASN A 30 -19.11 -9.99 19.69
N TRP A 31 -18.04 -9.82 18.92
CA TRP A 31 -17.67 -10.74 17.87
C TRP A 31 -16.99 -11.97 18.47
N GLU A 32 -17.54 -13.15 18.19
CA GLU A 32 -17.05 -14.43 18.73
C GLU A 32 -16.07 -15.13 17.78
N GLY A 33 -15.87 -14.61 16.56
CA GLY A 33 -15.11 -15.29 15.52
C GLY A 33 -15.78 -16.61 15.10
N HIS A 34 -14.96 -17.63 14.90
CA HIS A 34 -15.38 -19.01 14.60
C HIS A 34 -14.37 -19.98 15.21
N GLU A 35 -14.69 -20.54 16.38
CA GLU A 35 -13.74 -21.35 17.16
C GLU A 35 -13.43 -22.72 16.54
N THR A 36 -14.40 -23.32 15.85
CA THR A 36 -14.28 -24.65 15.28
C THR A 36 -13.20 -24.68 14.18
N LEU A 37 -12.37 -25.73 14.19
CA LEU A 37 -11.43 -25.97 13.11
C LEU A 37 -12.17 -26.50 11.88
N GLU A 38 -12.09 -25.73 10.81
CA GLU A 38 -12.73 -26.05 9.53
C GLU A 38 -11.70 -26.37 8.45
N ASN A 39 -12.19 -26.96 7.37
CA ASN A 39 -11.39 -27.39 6.24
C ASN A 39 -11.62 -26.55 4.98
N ALA A 40 -10.81 -26.79 3.95
CA ALA A 40 -10.92 -26.09 2.68
C ALA A 40 -12.35 -26.16 2.10
N GLY A 41 -12.85 -25.02 1.63
CA GLY A 41 -14.20 -24.89 1.08
C GLY A 41 -15.28 -24.48 2.08
N PHE A 42 -14.94 -24.32 3.37
CA PHE A 42 -15.82 -23.69 4.35
C PHE A 42 -15.77 -22.16 4.24
N THR A 43 -16.87 -21.49 4.55
CA THR A 43 -16.95 -20.03 4.65
C THR A 43 -17.71 -19.60 5.90
N TYR A 44 -17.33 -18.45 6.44
CA TYR A 44 -17.99 -17.79 7.57
C TYR A 44 -18.06 -16.30 7.27
N SER A 45 -19.18 -15.66 7.53
CA SER A 45 -19.38 -14.23 7.27
C SER A 45 -19.77 -13.49 8.52
N HIS A 46 -19.21 -12.29 8.71
CA HIS A 46 -19.54 -11.40 9.81
C HIS A 46 -19.66 -9.96 9.33
N THR A 47 -20.68 -9.24 9.83
CA THR A 47 -20.85 -7.80 9.58
C THR A 47 -20.29 -7.01 10.74
N PHE A 48 -19.28 -6.19 10.46
CA PHE A 48 -18.59 -5.38 11.45
C PHE A 48 -19.25 -4.02 11.58
N GLU A 49 -19.87 -3.76 12.73
CA GLU A 49 -20.62 -2.53 13.00
C GLU A 49 -19.89 -1.54 13.91
N THR A 50 -19.13 -2.05 14.89
CA THR A 50 -18.52 -1.21 15.92
C THR A 50 -17.18 -0.66 15.43
N LEU A 51 -16.97 0.64 15.60
CA LEU A 51 -15.71 1.28 15.24
C LEU A 51 -14.56 0.78 16.13
N GLY A 52 -13.37 0.63 15.54
CA GLY A 52 -12.15 0.25 16.24
C GLY A 52 -11.43 -0.93 15.60
N GLU A 53 -10.39 -1.41 16.28
CA GLU A 53 -9.55 -2.51 15.81
C GLU A 53 -10.01 -3.85 16.38
N TYR A 54 -10.05 -4.85 15.51
CA TYR A 54 -10.37 -6.24 15.78
C TYR A 54 -9.15 -7.08 15.42
N GLU A 55 -8.41 -7.54 16.42
CA GLU A 55 -7.30 -8.47 16.24
C GLU A 55 -7.81 -9.90 16.41
N TYR A 56 -7.32 -10.81 15.56
CA TYR A 56 -7.70 -12.21 15.60
C TYR A 56 -6.57 -13.10 15.09
N PHE A 57 -6.65 -14.37 15.43
CA PHE A 57 -5.67 -15.38 15.02
C PHE A 57 -6.31 -16.73 14.77
N CYS A 58 -5.56 -17.62 14.13
CA CYS A 58 -5.88 -19.03 14.03
C CYS A 58 -5.12 -19.79 15.12
N GLN A 59 -5.83 -20.44 16.04
CA GLN A 59 -5.26 -21.07 17.24
C GLN A 59 -4.09 -22.04 16.96
N PRO A 60 -4.18 -23.03 16.05
CA PRO A 60 -3.06 -23.93 15.76
C PRO A 60 -1.88 -23.24 15.06
N HIS A 61 -2.07 -22.06 14.48
CA HIS A 61 -1.10 -21.38 13.62
C HIS A 61 -0.66 -20.01 14.16
N GLN A 62 -1.04 -19.65 15.39
CA GLN A 62 -0.70 -18.36 15.99
C GLN A 62 0.82 -18.19 16.10
N THR A 63 1.53 -19.20 16.59
CA THR A 63 3.00 -19.17 16.72
C THR A 63 3.73 -19.15 15.38
N THR A 64 3.06 -19.56 14.30
CA THR A 64 3.57 -19.50 12.93
C THR A 64 3.16 -18.22 12.20
N GLY A 65 2.47 -17.29 12.87
CA GLY A 65 2.16 -15.96 12.38
C GLY A 65 0.81 -15.82 11.68
N MET A 66 -0.13 -16.76 11.87
CA MET A 66 -1.49 -16.60 11.37
C MET A 66 -2.32 -15.72 12.32
N VAL A 67 -1.95 -14.45 12.34
CA VAL A 67 -2.57 -13.33 13.08
C VAL A 67 -2.97 -12.26 12.06
N ALA A 68 -4.05 -11.53 12.31
CA ALA A 68 -4.52 -10.46 11.44
C ALA A 68 -5.37 -9.44 12.20
N SER A 69 -5.55 -8.26 11.60
CA SER A 69 -6.45 -7.23 12.15
C SER A 69 -7.37 -6.59 11.11
N ILE A 70 -8.57 -6.24 11.58
CA ILE A 70 -9.59 -5.46 10.86
C ILE A 70 -9.83 -4.18 11.63
N GLU A 71 -9.66 -3.03 10.98
CA GLU A 71 -9.95 -1.72 11.54
C GLU A 71 -11.24 -1.19 10.91
N VAL A 72 -12.25 -0.97 11.73
CA VAL A 72 -13.53 -0.39 11.32
C VAL A 72 -13.47 1.11 11.57
N VAL A 73 -13.52 1.88 10.49
CA VAL A 73 -13.36 3.34 10.51
C VAL A 73 -14.43 4.01 9.66
N GLU A 74 -14.87 5.22 10.03
CA GLU A 74 -15.93 5.94 9.29
C GLU A 74 -15.55 6.19 7.81
N ASN A 75 -14.28 6.45 7.54
CA ASN A 75 -13.79 6.81 6.23
C ASN A 75 -12.53 6.00 5.86
N PRO A 76 -12.66 4.73 5.45
CA PRO A 76 -11.52 3.85 5.17
C PRO A 76 -10.63 4.34 4.01
N ASN A 77 -11.14 5.25 3.18
CA ASN A 77 -10.42 5.86 2.05
C ASN A 77 -9.87 7.26 2.35
N ALA A 78 -10.17 7.85 3.50
CA ALA A 78 -9.68 9.17 3.88
C ALA A 78 -8.28 9.06 4.50
N GLY A 79 -7.25 9.11 3.66
CA GLY A 79 -5.86 9.25 4.09
C GLY A 79 -5.00 8.00 3.90
N GLY A 80 -4.61 7.74 2.65
CA GLY A 80 -3.42 6.95 2.38
C GLY A 80 -2.17 7.73 2.80
N GLY A 81 -1.73 7.55 4.05
CA GLY A 81 -0.55 8.20 4.61
C GLY A 81 0.19 7.31 5.60
N GLY A 82 1.13 6.51 5.07
CA GLY A 82 2.18 5.75 5.78
C GLY A 82 1.68 4.45 6.44
N GLY A 83 2.23 3.26 6.21
CA GLY A 83 3.52 2.76 5.70
C GLY A 83 3.86 1.55 6.60
N GLY A 84 4.42 0.42 6.18
CA GLY A 84 4.81 -0.16 4.91
C GLY A 84 5.15 -1.66 5.14
N GLY A 85 5.60 -2.36 4.10
CA GLY A 85 6.20 -3.68 4.22
C GLY A 85 5.46 -4.79 3.46
N GLY A 86 6.00 -5.20 2.31
CA GLY A 86 5.50 -6.33 1.52
C GLY A 86 5.80 -6.14 0.04
N GLY A 87 6.94 -6.67 -0.40
CA GLY A 87 7.45 -6.55 -1.77
C GLY A 87 6.56 -7.19 -2.83
N GLY A 88 6.49 -6.52 -3.97
CA GLY A 88 5.76 -6.90 -5.17
C GLY A 88 5.54 -5.62 -5.97
N GLU A 89 5.87 -5.62 -7.26
CA GLU A 89 5.80 -4.46 -8.15
C GLU A 89 4.52 -3.63 -7.92
N LYS A 90 4.69 -2.42 -7.38
CA LYS A 90 3.59 -1.46 -7.29
C LYS A 90 3.69 -0.52 -8.48
N GLU A 91 2.68 -0.58 -9.34
CA GLU A 91 2.32 0.45 -10.31
C GLU A 91 2.47 1.85 -9.66
N LEU A 92 3.06 2.77 -10.43
CA LEU A 92 3.61 4.08 -10.05
C LEU A 92 2.64 5.02 -9.28
N HIS A 93 1.38 4.65 -9.16
CA HIS A 93 0.30 5.41 -8.51
C HIS A 93 0.40 5.51 -6.98
N SER A 94 1.38 4.87 -6.33
CA SER A 94 1.57 4.94 -4.87
C SER A 94 2.58 5.98 -4.37
N LEU A 95 3.18 6.79 -5.25
CA LEU A 95 4.22 7.76 -4.88
C LEU A 95 3.71 9.12 -4.37
N GLY A 96 2.43 9.29 -4.09
CA GLY A 96 1.91 10.47 -3.36
C GLY A 96 2.10 11.83 -4.05
N VAL A 97 2.52 11.85 -5.32
CA VAL A 97 2.58 13.06 -6.15
C VAL A 97 1.33 13.09 -7.04
N PRO A 98 0.51 14.14 -7.04
CA PRO A 98 -0.69 14.25 -7.88
C PRO A 98 -0.32 14.57 -9.33
N ILE A 99 0.55 13.78 -9.94
CA ILE A 99 0.87 13.84 -11.36
C ILE A 99 0.15 12.68 -12.06
N GLN A 100 -0.73 13.00 -13.02
CA GLN A 100 -1.35 11.96 -13.85
C GLN A 100 -0.26 11.18 -14.60
N ALA A 101 -0.44 9.88 -14.80
CA ALA A 101 0.57 9.00 -15.42
C ALA A 101 1.13 9.54 -16.75
N HIS A 102 0.32 10.22 -17.55
CA HIS A 102 0.77 10.84 -18.81
C HIS A 102 1.72 12.04 -18.62
N TRP A 103 1.64 12.75 -17.49
CA TRP A 103 2.55 13.87 -17.20
C TRP A 103 3.94 13.41 -16.75
N VAL A 104 4.07 12.21 -16.17
CA VAL A 104 5.38 11.67 -15.75
C VAL A 104 6.28 11.43 -16.96
N GLY A 105 5.73 10.76 -17.98
CA GLY A 105 6.42 10.53 -19.25
C GLY A 105 6.77 11.84 -19.95
N ALA A 106 5.80 12.78 -20.01
CA ALA A 106 6.00 14.08 -20.64
C ALA A 106 7.10 14.91 -19.94
N ALA A 107 7.11 14.95 -18.60
CA ALA A 107 8.12 15.69 -17.83
C ALA A 107 9.52 15.09 -18.01
N THR A 108 9.63 13.77 -18.07
CA THR A 108 10.91 13.07 -18.29
C THR A 108 11.46 13.37 -19.69
N ILE A 109 10.62 13.27 -20.73
CA ILE A 109 10.99 13.60 -22.10
C ILE A 109 11.40 15.06 -22.22
N LEU A 110 10.62 15.98 -21.63
CA LEU A 110 10.94 17.40 -21.63
C LEU A 110 12.28 17.68 -20.94
N GLY A 111 12.54 17.07 -19.79
CA GLY A 111 13.82 17.21 -19.07
C GLY A 111 15.02 16.75 -19.90
N ILE A 112 14.90 15.62 -20.60
CA ILE A 112 15.94 15.12 -21.52
C ILE A 112 16.15 16.12 -22.66
N VAL A 113 15.07 16.57 -23.31
CA VAL A 113 15.15 17.51 -24.45
C VAL A 113 15.79 18.84 -24.02
N VAL A 114 15.37 19.42 -22.90
CA VAL A 114 15.94 20.66 -22.36
C VAL A 114 17.42 20.47 -22.05
N THR A 115 17.81 19.35 -21.45
CA THR A 115 19.20 19.05 -21.12
C THR A 115 20.07 18.92 -22.37
N VAL A 116 19.57 18.24 -23.41
CA VAL A 116 20.27 18.10 -24.70
C VAL A 116 20.43 19.46 -25.38
N ILE A 117 19.38 20.26 -25.44
CA ILE A 117 19.42 21.61 -26.04
C ILE A 117 20.37 22.52 -25.25
N PHE A 118 20.29 22.51 -23.93
CA PHE A 118 21.16 23.32 -23.06
C PHE A 118 22.63 22.90 -23.21
N THR A 119 22.92 21.60 -23.20
CA THR A 119 24.27 21.07 -23.40
C THR A 119 24.80 21.45 -24.78
N PHE A 120 23.99 21.30 -25.84
CA PHE A 120 24.36 21.75 -27.17
C PHE A 120 24.65 23.25 -27.19
N TYR A 121 23.81 24.08 -26.55
CA TYR A 121 24.01 25.53 -26.48
C TYR A 121 25.32 25.89 -25.77
N VAL A 122 25.63 25.26 -24.64
CA VAL A 122 26.90 25.47 -23.92
C VAL A 122 28.10 25.00 -24.74
N LEU A 123 28.04 23.84 -25.38
CA LEU A 123 29.14 23.37 -26.23
C LEU A 123 29.30 24.22 -27.50
N LYS A 124 28.21 24.73 -28.07
CA LYS A 124 28.22 25.49 -29.31
C LYS A 124 28.58 26.97 -29.10
N TYR A 125 28.17 27.56 -27.98
CA TYR A 125 28.24 29.00 -27.73
C TYR A 125 28.79 29.38 -26.36
N GLY A 126 29.08 28.42 -25.47
CA GLY A 126 29.52 28.65 -24.09
C GLY A 126 31.03 28.80 -23.90
N GLU A 127 31.86 28.53 -24.92
CA GLU A 127 33.27 28.89 -24.87
C GLU A 127 33.46 30.36 -25.30
N SER A 128 33.69 31.25 -24.34
CA SER A 128 34.16 32.60 -24.63
C SER A 128 35.61 32.57 -25.11
N ALA A 129 35.94 33.44 -26.07
CA ALA A 129 37.23 33.52 -26.75
C ALA A 129 38.42 33.77 -25.82
N HIS A 130 39.00 32.75 -25.18
CA HIS A 130 40.33 32.81 -24.54
C HIS A 130 41.09 31.49 -24.75
N THR A 131 41.34 31.15 -26.02
CA THR A 131 42.42 30.23 -26.40
C THR A 131 43.78 30.94 -26.26
N GLY A 132 44.57 30.50 -25.29
CA GLY A 132 46.02 30.33 -25.41
C GLY A 132 46.90 31.54 -25.78
N THR A 133 47.31 32.26 -24.75
CA THR A 133 48.65 32.80 -24.47
C THR A 133 49.80 32.56 -25.47
N GLY A 134 50.51 33.64 -25.82
CA GLY A 134 51.97 33.72 -25.65
C GLY A 134 52.84 33.98 -26.89
N ARG A 135 53.45 35.19 -26.96
CA ARG A 135 54.91 35.42 -26.85
C ARG A 135 55.33 36.78 -27.45
N ASN A 136 56.10 37.50 -26.62
CA ASN A 136 57.07 38.57 -26.85
C ASN A 136 56.59 39.89 -27.49
#